data_AF-A0A6D2WWQ4-F1
#
_entry.id   AF-A0A6D2WWQ4-F1
#
_cell.length_a   1.000
_cell.length_b   1.000
_cell.length_c   1.000
_cell.angle_alpha   90.00
_cell.angle_beta   90.00
_cell.angle_gamma   90.00
#
_symmetry.space_group_name_H-M   'P 1'
#
loop_
_entity.id
_entity.type
_entity.pdbx_description
1 polymer ?
#
loop_
_entity_poly.entity_id
_entity_poly.type
_entity_poly.pdbx_seq_one_letter_code
_entity_poly.pdbx_strand_id
1 'polypeptide(L)'
;MALPSRILLWKLVLLQSSAVLLHSGSSVPAAAGSSVVSESAVSWAAGARAVLRCQSPRMVWTQDRLHDRQRVLHWDLRGPGGGPARRLLDLYSAGEQRVYEVRDRGRLELSASAFDDGNFSLLIRAVEETDAGLYTCNLHHHYCHLYESLAVRLEVTDGPPATPAYWDGEKEVLAVARGAPALLTCVNRGHVWTDRHVEEAQQVVHWDRQPPGVPHDRADRLLDLYGSGERRAYGPLFLRDRVAVGADAFERGDFSLRIEPLEVADEGTYSCHLHHHYCGLHERRVFHLTVAEPHAEPPPRGSPGNGSSHSGAPGPDPTLARGHNVINVIVPESRAHFFQQLGYVLATLLLFILLLVTVLLAARRRRGGYEYSDQKSGNSKGKDVNLAEFAVAAGDQMLYGSEDIQLDYKNNILKERAELAHSPLPAKYIDLDKGFRKENCK
;
A
#
# COMPACT_ATOMS: atom_id res chain seq x y z
N MET A 1 46.29 32.47 -21.81
CA MET A 1 45.38 33.34 -21.03
C MET A 1 44.54 32.46 -20.14
N ALA A 2 44.87 32.41 -18.86
CA ALA A 2 44.22 31.56 -17.88
C ALA A 2 42.87 32.18 -17.48
N LEU A 3 41.77 31.43 -17.65
CA LEU A 3 40.51 31.81 -17.03
C LEU A 3 40.66 31.75 -15.50
N PRO A 4 40.21 32.77 -14.75
CA PRO A 4 40.34 32.77 -13.30
C PRO A 4 39.45 31.69 -12.69
N SER A 5 40.07 30.82 -11.88
CA SER A 5 39.49 29.67 -11.15
C SER A 5 38.23 30.00 -10.33
N ARG A 6 37.99 31.28 -10.04
CA ARG A 6 36.80 31.79 -9.35
C ARG A 6 35.50 31.61 -10.14
N ILE A 7 35.54 31.64 -11.47
CA ILE A 7 34.35 31.48 -12.32
C ILE A 7 33.93 30.01 -12.41
N LEU A 8 34.90 29.08 -12.37
CA LEU A 8 34.61 27.64 -12.36
C LEU A 8 33.98 27.20 -11.03
N LEU A 9 34.45 27.75 -9.91
CA LEU A 9 33.87 27.50 -8.58
C LEU A 9 32.44 28.02 -8.47
N TRP A 10 32.14 29.19 -9.04
CA TRP A 10 30.76 29.70 -9.08
C TRP A 10 29.82 28.84 -9.92
N LYS A 11 30.29 28.31 -11.06
CA LYS A 11 29.50 27.36 -11.86
C LYS A 11 29.26 26.03 -11.13
N LEU A 12 30.23 25.51 -10.38
CA LEU A 12 30.08 24.30 -9.58
C LEU A 12 29.12 24.47 -8.39
N VAL A 13 29.11 25.65 -7.75
CA VAL A 13 28.18 25.97 -6.65
C VAL A 13 26.75 26.18 -7.16
N LEU A 14 26.58 26.78 -8.35
CA LEU A 14 25.27 26.90 -9.01
C LEU A 14 24.72 25.54 -9.46
N LEU A 15 25.57 24.64 -9.97
CA LEU A 15 25.17 23.26 -10.32
C LEU A 15 24.83 22.40 -9.10
N GLN A 16 25.48 22.61 -7.95
CA GLN A 16 25.09 21.95 -6.70
C GLN A 16 23.81 22.54 -6.10
N SER A 17 23.54 23.84 -6.28
CA SER A 17 22.30 24.47 -5.79
C SER A 17 21.06 24.02 -6.60
N SER A 18 21.22 23.73 -7.90
CA SER A 18 20.14 23.18 -8.73
C SER A 18 19.79 21.72 -8.41
N ALA A 19 20.65 20.99 -7.70
CA ALA A 19 20.39 19.61 -7.29
C ALA A 19 19.74 19.48 -5.90
N VAL A 20 19.65 20.57 -5.13
CA VAL A 20 19.19 20.56 -3.73
C VAL A 20 17.74 21.03 -3.55
N LEU A 21 17.04 21.44 -4.63
CA LEU A 21 15.63 21.90 -4.55
C LEU A 21 14.60 20.97 -5.23
N LEU A 22 14.92 19.70 -5.48
CA LEU A 22 13.96 18.70 -5.97
C LEU A 22 13.86 17.45 -5.09
N HIS A 23 14.00 17.63 -3.77
CA HIS A 23 13.59 16.61 -2.81
C HIS A 23 12.82 17.26 -1.67
N SER A 24 11.65 17.84 -1.99
CA SER A 24 10.54 17.73 -1.05
C SER A 24 10.28 16.24 -0.90
N GLY A 25 10.87 15.66 0.15
CA GLY A 25 10.64 14.29 0.54
C GLY A 25 9.15 14.11 0.72
N SER A 26 8.51 13.58 -0.32
CA SER A 26 7.28 12.83 -0.15
C SER A 26 7.64 11.76 0.85
N SER A 27 7.17 11.91 2.09
CA SER A 27 7.03 10.81 3.01
C SER A 27 5.95 9.90 2.43
N VAL A 28 6.24 9.25 1.30
CA VAL A 28 5.67 7.95 1.02
C VAL A 28 6.21 7.09 2.16
N PRO A 29 5.38 6.61 3.09
CA PRO A 29 5.84 5.57 3.98
C PRO A 29 6.29 4.44 3.05
N ALA A 30 7.59 4.12 3.08
CA ALA A 30 8.08 2.87 2.51
C ALA A 30 7.10 1.80 2.97
N ALA A 31 6.46 1.10 2.02
CA ALA A 31 5.38 0.15 2.25
C ALA A 31 5.67 -0.65 3.52
N ALA A 32 5.03 -0.23 4.61
CA ALA A 32 5.30 -0.80 5.91
C ALA A 32 4.80 -2.24 5.83
N GLY A 33 5.68 -3.18 6.18
CA GLY A 33 5.29 -4.58 6.34
C GLY A 33 4.05 -4.68 7.23
N SER A 34 3.25 -5.73 7.02
CA SER A 34 1.98 -5.97 7.71
C SER A 34 1.98 -5.52 9.17
N SER A 35 1.16 -4.50 9.48
CA SER A 35 1.04 -3.97 10.83
C SER A 35 0.26 -4.94 11.71
N VAL A 36 0.81 -5.31 12.87
CA VAL A 36 0.06 -6.11 13.85
C VAL A 36 -0.95 -5.20 14.52
N VAL A 37 -2.23 -5.46 14.27
CA VAL A 37 -3.35 -4.68 14.80
C VAL A 37 -3.78 -5.22 16.17
N SER A 38 -3.71 -6.53 16.38
CA SER A 38 -4.08 -7.14 17.65
C SER A 38 -3.37 -8.48 17.87
N GLU A 39 -3.08 -8.79 19.12
CA GLU A 39 -2.57 -10.08 19.60
C GLU A 39 -3.39 -10.50 20.81
N SER A 40 -3.86 -11.75 20.83
CA SER A 40 -4.80 -12.23 21.86
C SER A 40 -4.52 -13.67 22.25
N ALA A 41 -4.59 -13.96 23.55
CA ALA A 41 -4.59 -15.34 24.06
C ALA A 41 -6.03 -15.80 24.24
N VAL A 42 -6.34 -16.97 23.71
CA VAL A 42 -7.70 -17.50 23.67
C VAL A 42 -7.69 -18.97 24.06
N SER A 43 -8.69 -19.39 24.84
CA SER A 43 -8.77 -20.73 25.40
C SER A 43 -10.16 -21.31 25.22
N TRP A 44 -10.23 -22.53 24.71
CA TRP A 44 -11.49 -23.27 24.54
C TRP A 44 -11.32 -24.72 24.98
N ALA A 45 -12.42 -25.35 25.37
CA ALA A 45 -12.44 -26.77 25.66
C ALA A 45 -12.34 -27.60 24.37
N ALA A 46 -11.69 -28.76 24.44
CA ALA A 46 -11.73 -29.74 23.36
C ALA A 46 -13.19 -30.12 23.05
N GLY A 47 -13.48 -30.33 21.76
CA GLY A 47 -14.83 -30.58 21.24
C GLY A 47 -15.68 -29.33 21.03
N ALA A 48 -15.27 -28.15 21.51
CA ALA A 48 -16.00 -26.91 21.29
C ALA A 48 -15.84 -26.37 19.86
N ARG A 49 -16.64 -25.37 19.50
CA ARG A 49 -16.46 -24.56 18.30
C ARG A 49 -15.66 -23.29 18.64
N ALA A 50 -14.40 -23.24 18.22
CA ALA A 50 -13.57 -22.05 18.37
C ALA A 50 -13.88 -21.04 17.26
N VAL A 51 -13.91 -19.74 17.60
CA VAL A 51 -14.09 -18.65 16.64
C VAL A 51 -13.01 -17.59 16.88
N LEU A 52 -12.06 -17.50 15.96
CA LEU A 52 -10.99 -16.51 15.98
C LEU A 52 -11.44 -15.28 15.19
N ARG A 53 -11.87 -14.23 15.90
CA ARG A 53 -12.57 -13.09 15.29
C ARG A 53 -11.64 -12.21 14.47
N CYS A 54 -11.78 -12.22 13.15
CA CYS A 54 -11.01 -11.38 12.23
C CYS A 54 -11.95 -10.54 11.36
N GLN A 55 -12.21 -9.31 11.77
CA GLN A 55 -13.13 -8.40 11.08
C GLN A 55 -12.43 -7.08 10.75
N SER A 56 -12.65 -6.54 9.55
CA SER A 56 -12.16 -5.21 9.16
C SER A 56 -13.18 -4.52 8.23
N PRO A 57 -13.72 -3.35 8.64
CA PRO A 57 -14.59 -2.56 7.77
C PRO A 57 -13.90 -2.11 6.47
N ARG A 58 -12.57 -1.99 6.50
CA ARG A 58 -11.74 -1.59 5.34
C ARG A 58 -11.49 -2.72 4.34
N MET A 59 -12.01 -3.92 4.63
CA MET A 59 -11.96 -5.10 3.76
C MET A 59 -13.36 -5.51 3.28
N VAL A 60 -14.35 -4.64 3.51
CA VAL A 60 -15.68 -4.81 2.94
C VAL A 60 -15.56 -4.58 1.44
N TRP A 61 -16.01 -5.54 0.67
CA TRP A 61 -16.07 -5.44 -0.79
C TRP A 61 -17.46 -5.79 -1.26
N THR A 62 -18.07 -4.82 -1.93
CA THR A 62 -19.30 -5.00 -2.70
C THR A 62 -18.93 -4.81 -4.16
N GLN A 63 -19.43 -5.63 -5.09
CA GLN A 63 -19.17 -5.45 -6.52
C GLN A 63 -19.82 -4.18 -7.13
N ASP A 64 -20.12 -3.17 -6.32
CA ASP A 64 -20.75 -1.93 -6.74
C ASP A 64 -19.69 -0.88 -7.09
N ARG A 65 -19.34 -0.86 -8.38
CA ARG A 65 -18.34 0.05 -8.96
C ARG A 65 -18.68 1.54 -8.77
N LEU A 66 -19.94 1.90 -8.50
CA LEU A 66 -20.36 3.29 -8.35
C LEU A 66 -19.95 3.87 -6.98
N HIS A 67 -20.11 3.10 -5.91
CA HIS A 67 -19.79 3.55 -4.55
C HIS A 67 -18.29 3.42 -4.24
N ASP A 68 -17.62 2.40 -4.78
CA ASP A 68 -16.20 2.12 -4.51
C ASP A 68 -15.26 3.20 -5.04
N ARG A 69 -15.68 3.93 -6.08
CA ARG A 69 -14.90 4.98 -6.75
C ARG A 69 -15.12 6.37 -6.21
N GLN A 70 -16.00 6.51 -5.21
CA GLN A 70 -16.38 7.80 -4.69
C GLN A 70 -15.22 8.41 -3.91
N ARG A 71 -14.53 9.32 -4.59
CA ARG A 71 -13.55 10.23 -4.01
C ARG A 71 -14.13 11.61 -4.07
N VAL A 72 -13.88 12.39 -3.03
CA VAL A 72 -14.30 13.79 -2.98
C VAL A 72 -13.13 14.65 -2.57
N LEU A 73 -12.89 15.68 -3.38
CA LEU A 73 -12.07 16.83 -3.05
C LEU A 73 -13.01 17.91 -2.52
N HIS A 74 -12.64 18.57 -1.43
CA HIS A 74 -13.24 19.84 -1.07
C HIS A 74 -12.23 20.83 -0.51
N TRP A 75 -12.48 22.11 -0.79
CA TRP A 75 -11.70 23.21 -0.21
C TRP A 75 -12.53 23.94 0.83
N ASP A 76 -11.96 24.12 2.01
CA ASP A 76 -12.57 24.88 3.10
C ASP A 76 -11.73 26.13 3.42
N LEU A 77 -12.37 27.20 3.87
CA LEU A 77 -11.74 28.44 4.30
C LEU A 77 -12.06 28.75 5.75
N ARG A 78 -11.02 28.96 6.55
CA ARG A 78 -11.10 29.57 7.87
C ARG A 78 -10.57 30.99 7.81
N GLY A 79 -11.44 31.97 8.03
CA GLY A 79 -11.04 33.38 8.04
C GLY A 79 -10.10 33.75 9.18
N PRO A 80 -9.50 34.95 9.15
CA PRO A 80 -8.44 35.36 10.09
C PRO A 80 -8.91 35.45 11.55
N GLY A 81 -10.21 35.69 11.76
CA GLY A 81 -10.84 35.77 13.09
C GLY A 81 -11.02 34.44 13.81
N GLY A 82 -10.55 33.32 13.26
CA GLY A 82 -10.58 32.01 13.92
C GLY A 82 -11.95 31.35 14.02
N GLY A 83 -12.93 31.79 13.21
CA GLY A 83 -14.26 31.20 13.14
C GLY A 83 -14.28 29.76 12.57
N PRO A 84 -15.47 29.13 12.48
CA PRO A 84 -15.61 27.83 11.84
C PRO A 84 -15.16 27.90 10.37
N ALA A 85 -14.58 26.81 9.88
CA ALA A 85 -14.23 26.72 8.46
C ALA A 85 -15.52 26.62 7.63
N ARG A 86 -15.60 27.39 6.54
CA ARG A 86 -16.70 27.31 5.57
C ARG A 86 -16.26 26.49 4.36
N ARG A 87 -17.12 25.62 3.85
CA ARG A 87 -16.86 24.91 2.59
C ARG A 87 -17.04 25.84 1.41
N LEU A 88 -16.05 25.93 0.54
CA LEU A 88 -16.07 26.77 -0.66
C LEU A 88 -16.66 26.02 -1.84
N LEU A 89 -16.08 24.86 -2.12
CA LEU A 89 -16.45 23.99 -3.22
C LEU A 89 -16.09 22.54 -2.93
N ASP A 90 -16.72 21.64 -3.68
CA ASP A 90 -16.30 20.24 -3.77
C ASP A 90 -16.38 19.70 -5.19
N LEU A 91 -15.68 18.59 -5.41
CA LEU A 91 -15.63 17.87 -6.67
C LEU A 91 -15.58 16.38 -6.37
N TYR A 92 -16.53 15.63 -6.93
CA TYR A 92 -16.51 14.17 -6.89
C TYR A 92 -15.79 13.62 -8.13
N SER A 93 -15.14 12.46 -7.98
CA SER A 93 -14.43 11.77 -9.07
C SER A 93 -15.24 11.55 -10.34
N ALA A 94 -16.53 11.22 -10.22
CA ALA A 94 -17.45 11.03 -11.34
C ALA A 94 -18.48 12.17 -11.48
N GLY A 95 -18.25 13.31 -10.82
CA GLY A 95 -19.19 14.41 -10.73
C GLY A 95 -18.64 15.73 -11.25
N GLU A 96 -19.50 16.75 -11.22
CA GLU A 96 -19.11 18.12 -11.53
C GLU A 96 -18.73 18.90 -10.27
N GLN A 97 -17.94 19.95 -10.45
CA GLN A 97 -17.59 20.88 -9.38
C GLN A 97 -18.86 21.57 -8.86
N ARG A 98 -19.03 21.62 -7.55
CA ARG A 98 -20.11 22.38 -6.89
C ARG A 98 -19.52 23.51 -6.08
N VAL A 99 -19.96 24.73 -6.36
CA VAL A 99 -19.58 25.93 -5.59
C VAL A 99 -20.75 26.34 -4.70
N TYR A 100 -20.50 26.45 -3.39
CA TYR A 100 -21.56 26.62 -2.39
C TYR A 100 -22.11 28.04 -2.37
N GLU A 101 -21.25 29.04 -2.51
CA GLU A 101 -21.65 30.46 -2.48
C GLU A 101 -21.86 31.03 -3.87
N VAL A 102 -22.93 31.80 -4.06
CA VAL A 102 -23.26 32.42 -5.36
C VAL A 102 -22.18 33.42 -5.79
N ARG A 103 -21.59 34.17 -4.83
CA ARG A 103 -20.49 35.11 -5.09
C ARG A 103 -19.27 34.42 -5.70
N ASP A 104 -19.02 33.18 -5.31
CA ASP A 104 -17.80 32.46 -5.65
C ASP A 104 -17.93 31.68 -6.98
N ARG A 105 -19.13 31.62 -7.56
CA ARG A 105 -19.39 31.00 -8.88
C ARG A 105 -18.62 31.71 -9.99
N GLY A 106 -17.85 30.96 -10.76
CA GLY A 106 -16.98 31.51 -11.81
C GLY A 106 -15.75 32.26 -11.30
N ARG A 107 -15.60 32.44 -9.97
CA ARG A 107 -14.37 32.96 -9.35
C ARG A 107 -13.44 31.85 -8.90
N LEU A 108 -14.00 30.76 -8.38
CA LEU A 108 -13.29 29.58 -7.88
C LEU A 108 -13.32 28.44 -8.90
N GLU A 109 -12.15 27.90 -9.23
CA GLU A 109 -12.01 26.85 -10.24
C GLU A 109 -11.05 25.77 -9.80
N LEU A 110 -11.44 24.52 -10.04
CA LEU A 110 -10.60 23.35 -9.99
C LEU A 110 -10.27 22.88 -11.40
N SER A 111 -9.22 22.05 -11.51
CA SER A 111 -8.97 21.33 -12.76
C SER A 111 -10.10 20.33 -13.03
N ALA A 112 -10.62 20.31 -14.27
CA ALA A 112 -11.59 19.30 -14.70
C ALA A 112 -10.98 17.88 -14.71
N SER A 113 -9.65 17.77 -14.86
CA SER A 113 -8.90 16.51 -14.85
C SER A 113 -8.24 16.22 -13.50
N ALA A 114 -8.71 16.83 -12.40
CA ALA A 114 -8.03 16.75 -11.10
C ALA A 114 -7.80 15.31 -10.61
N PHE A 115 -8.78 14.42 -10.82
CA PHE A 115 -8.66 12.99 -10.50
C PHE A 115 -7.91 12.17 -11.56
N ASP A 116 -7.56 12.74 -12.72
CA ASP A 116 -6.73 12.06 -13.71
C ASP A 116 -5.24 12.26 -13.46
N ASP A 117 -4.84 13.46 -13.01
CA ASP A 117 -3.45 13.87 -12.85
C ASP A 117 -3.02 14.10 -11.39
N GLY A 118 -3.97 14.07 -10.46
CA GLY A 118 -3.75 14.30 -9.04
C GLY A 118 -3.50 15.78 -8.70
N ASN A 119 -3.93 16.70 -9.57
CA ASN A 119 -3.83 18.15 -9.34
C ASN A 119 -5.16 18.72 -8.83
N PHE A 120 -5.22 18.88 -7.52
CA PHE A 120 -6.38 19.34 -6.75
C PHE A 120 -6.29 20.83 -6.39
N SER A 121 -5.41 21.58 -7.07
CA SER A 121 -5.14 22.99 -6.79
C SER A 121 -6.38 23.86 -7.03
N LEU A 122 -6.55 24.88 -6.20
CA LEU A 122 -7.65 25.84 -6.29
C LEU A 122 -7.17 27.14 -6.94
N LEU A 123 -7.82 27.52 -8.04
CA LEU A 123 -7.65 28.84 -8.65
C LEU A 123 -8.72 29.81 -8.14
N ILE A 124 -8.27 30.95 -7.63
CA ILE A 124 -9.10 32.12 -7.32
C ILE A 124 -8.77 33.18 -8.36
N ARG A 125 -9.72 33.53 -9.25
CA ARG A 125 -9.44 34.42 -10.40
C ARG A 125 -9.05 35.85 -10.01
N ALA A 126 -9.68 36.40 -8.98
CA ALA A 126 -9.45 37.76 -8.52
C ALA A 126 -9.64 37.83 -7.00
N VAL A 127 -8.54 37.93 -6.28
CA VAL A 127 -8.50 37.88 -4.81
C VAL A 127 -9.03 39.19 -4.20
N GLU A 128 -9.89 39.06 -3.19
CA GLU A 128 -10.38 40.15 -2.35
C GLU A 128 -9.83 40.06 -0.94
N GLU A 129 -9.85 41.16 -0.18
CA GLU A 129 -9.39 41.19 1.22
C GLU A 129 -10.12 40.16 2.10
N THR A 130 -11.40 39.89 1.82
CA THR A 130 -12.20 38.89 2.53
C THR A 130 -11.79 37.44 2.24
N ASP A 131 -10.98 37.24 1.19
CA ASP A 131 -10.47 35.91 0.84
C ASP A 131 -9.22 35.56 1.66
N ALA A 132 -8.65 36.51 2.41
CA ALA A 132 -7.54 36.21 3.33
C ALA A 132 -7.95 35.17 4.38
N GLY A 133 -7.05 34.22 4.66
CA GLY A 133 -7.32 33.18 5.65
C GLY A 133 -6.55 31.89 5.42
N LEU A 134 -6.93 30.86 6.17
CA LEU A 134 -6.38 29.51 6.08
C LEU A 134 -7.31 28.65 5.23
N TYR A 135 -6.78 28.19 4.10
CA TYR A 135 -7.45 27.26 3.22
C TYR A 135 -6.99 25.83 3.53
N THR A 136 -7.91 24.87 3.44
CA THR A 136 -7.57 23.45 3.51
C THR A 136 -8.10 22.72 2.29
N CYS A 137 -7.19 22.03 1.58
CA CYS A 137 -7.49 21.06 0.54
C CYS A 137 -7.72 19.71 1.23
N ASN A 138 -8.90 19.13 1.09
CA ASN A 138 -9.25 17.87 1.75
C ASN A 138 -9.61 16.82 0.70
N LEU A 139 -8.94 15.68 0.78
CA LEU A 139 -9.18 14.52 -0.07
C LEU A 139 -9.74 13.39 0.77
N HIS A 140 -10.89 12.87 0.34
CA HIS A 140 -11.56 11.76 1.00
C HIS A 140 -11.75 10.62 0.02
N HIS A 141 -11.26 9.44 0.38
CA HIS A 141 -11.55 8.21 -0.33
C HIS A 141 -12.52 7.40 0.51
N HIS A 142 -13.79 7.34 0.12
CA HIS A 142 -14.82 6.69 0.94
C HIS A 142 -14.57 5.19 1.08
N TYR A 143 -14.23 4.53 -0.02
CA TYR A 143 -13.94 3.09 -0.04
C TYR A 143 -12.71 2.69 0.79
N CYS A 144 -11.57 3.34 0.59
CA CYS A 144 -10.36 3.05 1.37
C CYS A 144 -10.37 3.65 2.78
N HIS A 145 -11.38 4.46 3.14
CA HIS A 145 -11.42 5.25 4.37
C HIS A 145 -10.14 6.09 4.58
N LEU A 146 -9.63 6.69 3.50
CA LEU A 146 -8.44 7.54 3.54
C LEU A 146 -8.83 9.01 3.56
N TYR A 147 -8.05 9.78 4.32
CA TYR A 147 -8.28 11.19 4.58
C TYR A 147 -6.93 11.89 4.51
N GLU A 148 -6.78 12.80 3.56
CA GLU A 148 -5.58 13.63 3.40
C GLU A 148 -5.98 15.09 3.42
N SER A 149 -5.19 15.92 4.08
CA SER A 149 -5.45 17.36 4.16
C SER A 149 -4.17 18.16 4.03
N LEU A 150 -4.20 19.22 3.23
CA LEU A 150 -3.11 20.17 3.05
C LEU A 150 -3.62 21.57 3.38
N ALA A 151 -2.88 22.30 4.19
CA ALA A 151 -3.21 23.67 4.56
C ALA A 151 -2.36 24.68 3.78
N VAL A 152 -2.99 25.78 3.33
CA VAL A 152 -2.33 26.91 2.68
C VAL A 152 -2.90 28.20 3.27
N ARG A 153 -2.05 29.13 3.71
CA ARG A 153 -2.50 30.46 4.16
C ARG A 153 -2.43 31.44 3.00
N LEU A 154 -3.55 32.11 2.71
CA LEU A 154 -3.61 33.21 1.75
C LEU A 154 -3.56 34.54 2.49
N GLU A 155 -2.59 35.37 2.12
CA GLU A 155 -2.45 36.75 2.58
C GLU A 155 -2.72 37.70 1.42
N VAL A 156 -3.48 38.77 1.67
CA VAL A 156 -3.89 39.71 0.64
C VAL A 156 -3.18 41.04 0.89
N THR A 157 -2.50 41.55 -0.14
CA THR A 157 -1.72 42.79 -0.07
C THR A 157 -2.28 43.84 -1.01
N ASP A 158 -2.08 45.12 -0.71
CA ASP A 158 -2.56 46.23 -1.57
C ASP A 158 -1.77 46.35 -2.88
N GLY A 159 -0.56 45.79 -2.94
CA GLY A 159 0.30 45.79 -4.11
C GLY A 159 1.10 44.50 -4.24
N PRO A 160 1.92 44.37 -5.30
CA PRO A 160 2.74 43.18 -5.53
C PRO A 160 3.64 42.89 -4.32
N PRO A 161 3.53 41.71 -3.70
CA PRO A 161 4.33 41.37 -2.53
C PRO A 161 5.79 41.15 -2.93
N ALA A 162 6.71 41.53 -2.04
CA ALA A 162 8.14 41.28 -2.23
C ALA A 162 8.45 39.77 -2.23
N THR A 163 7.72 39.00 -1.44
CA THR A 163 7.84 37.54 -1.33
C THR A 163 6.47 36.90 -1.56
N PRO A 164 6.17 36.44 -2.79
CA PRO A 164 4.83 35.97 -3.13
C PRO A 164 4.46 34.62 -2.51
N ALA A 165 5.43 33.74 -2.26
CA ALA A 165 5.20 32.44 -1.62
C ALA A 165 6.37 32.09 -0.70
N TYR A 166 6.08 31.57 0.49
CA TYR A 166 7.08 31.08 1.43
C TYR A 166 6.51 30.00 2.37
N TRP A 167 7.39 29.29 3.08
CA TRP A 167 7.00 28.30 4.08
C TRP A 167 7.12 28.91 5.49
N ASP A 168 6.06 28.83 6.31
CA ASP A 168 6.07 29.38 7.68
C ASP A 168 6.62 28.43 8.76
N GLY A 169 7.03 27.22 8.36
CA GLY A 169 7.45 26.14 9.25
C GLY A 169 6.43 25.00 9.33
N GLU A 170 5.16 25.27 9.04
CA GLU A 170 4.05 24.30 9.12
C GLU A 170 3.29 24.18 7.80
N LYS A 171 3.15 25.28 7.04
CA LYS A 171 2.37 25.35 5.81
C LYS A 171 2.90 26.40 4.84
N GLU A 172 2.42 26.30 3.60
CA GLU A 172 2.68 27.29 2.58
C GLU A 172 1.87 28.56 2.86
N VAL A 173 2.52 29.71 2.76
CA VAL A 173 1.88 31.03 2.81
C VAL A 173 2.05 31.68 1.44
N LEU A 174 0.92 32.05 0.85
CA LEU A 174 0.84 32.72 -0.45
C LEU A 174 0.36 34.16 -0.22
N ALA A 175 1.22 35.14 -0.50
CA ALA A 175 0.85 36.55 -0.52
C ALA A 175 0.46 36.94 -1.95
N VAL A 176 -0.72 37.55 -2.11
CA VAL A 176 -1.26 37.92 -3.42
C VAL A 176 -1.82 39.34 -3.38
N ALA A 177 -1.47 40.13 -4.38
CA ALA A 177 -2.01 41.47 -4.54
C ALA A 177 -3.51 41.41 -4.80
N ARG A 178 -4.28 42.33 -4.20
CA ARG A 178 -5.72 42.45 -4.42
C ARG A 178 -6.04 42.55 -5.93
N GLY A 179 -7.02 41.76 -6.37
CA GLY A 179 -7.45 41.66 -7.76
C GLY A 179 -6.61 40.75 -8.66
N ALA A 180 -5.44 40.28 -8.22
CA ALA A 180 -4.66 39.29 -8.94
C ALA A 180 -5.22 37.86 -8.73
N PRO A 181 -4.95 36.92 -9.65
CA PRO A 181 -5.28 35.52 -9.45
C PRO A 181 -4.37 34.86 -8.42
N ALA A 182 -4.91 33.93 -7.64
CA ALA A 182 -4.16 33.07 -6.72
C ALA A 182 -4.37 31.60 -7.08
N LEU A 183 -3.28 30.84 -7.17
CA LEU A 183 -3.31 29.40 -7.32
C LEU A 183 -2.81 28.76 -6.02
N LEU A 184 -3.72 28.18 -5.25
CA LEU A 184 -3.38 27.42 -4.05
C LEU A 184 -3.06 25.99 -4.47
N THR A 185 -1.79 25.64 -4.39
CA THR A 185 -1.25 24.34 -4.82
C THR A 185 -1.74 23.22 -3.92
N CYS A 186 -2.31 22.18 -4.53
CA CYS A 186 -2.62 20.92 -3.86
C CYS A 186 -2.43 19.78 -4.85
N VAL A 187 -1.35 19.01 -4.70
CA VAL A 187 -0.99 17.96 -5.64
C VAL A 187 -0.75 16.65 -4.89
N ASN A 188 -1.53 15.62 -5.20
CA ASN A 188 -1.33 14.27 -4.69
C ASN A 188 -1.48 13.28 -5.85
N ARG A 189 -0.34 12.74 -6.30
CA ARG A 189 -0.26 11.78 -7.42
C ARG A 189 -0.28 10.32 -6.96
N GLY A 190 -0.66 10.06 -5.72
CA GLY A 190 -0.84 8.70 -5.23
C GLY A 190 -1.86 7.95 -6.08
N HIS A 191 -1.59 6.68 -6.41
CA HIS A 191 -2.44 5.91 -7.32
C HIS A 191 -3.89 5.85 -6.84
N VAL A 192 -4.11 5.76 -5.53
CA VAL A 192 -5.43 5.73 -4.89
C VAL A 192 -6.25 7.00 -5.11
N TRP A 193 -5.60 8.12 -5.41
CA TRP A 193 -6.25 9.41 -5.67
C TRP A 193 -6.48 9.68 -7.15
N THR A 194 -5.98 8.80 -8.04
CA THR A 194 -6.02 9.01 -9.49
C THR A 194 -6.73 7.90 -10.23
N ASP A 195 -7.37 8.20 -11.36
CA ASP A 195 -8.11 7.23 -12.19
C ASP A 195 -7.22 6.31 -13.04
N ARG A 196 -5.90 6.39 -12.87
CA ARG A 196 -4.92 5.71 -13.71
C ARG A 196 -4.79 4.20 -13.44
N HIS A 197 -5.33 3.69 -12.35
CA HIS A 197 -5.11 2.31 -11.92
C HIS A 197 -6.43 1.54 -11.81
N VAL A 198 -6.43 0.33 -12.36
CA VAL A 198 -7.59 -0.58 -12.33
C VAL A 198 -7.67 -1.21 -10.94
N GLU A 199 -8.84 -1.07 -10.30
CA GLU A 199 -9.19 -1.63 -8.98
C GLU A 199 -9.30 -3.17 -8.96
N GLU A 200 -8.94 -3.85 -10.05
CA GLU A 200 -8.85 -5.32 -10.13
C GLU A 200 -7.72 -5.89 -9.26
N ALA A 201 -6.97 -5.03 -8.57
CA ALA A 201 -5.98 -5.41 -7.59
C ALA A 201 -6.63 -6.22 -6.46
N GLN A 202 -6.23 -7.50 -6.35
CA GLN A 202 -6.84 -8.49 -5.46
C GLN A 202 -6.81 -8.04 -3.99
N GLN A 203 -7.99 -8.00 -3.37
CA GLN A 203 -8.09 -8.17 -1.93
C GLN A 203 -7.87 -9.64 -1.60
N VAL A 204 -6.98 -9.89 -0.65
CA VAL A 204 -6.70 -11.24 -0.18
C VAL A 204 -6.65 -11.25 1.34
N VAL A 205 -7.29 -12.25 1.91
CA VAL A 205 -7.16 -12.57 3.33
C VAL A 205 -6.56 -13.95 3.43
N HIS A 206 -5.51 -14.07 4.23
CA HIS A 206 -4.88 -15.36 4.47
C HIS A 206 -4.80 -15.67 5.96
N TRP A 207 -4.99 -16.94 6.27
CA TRP A 207 -4.80 -17.50 7.59
C TRP A 207 -3.54 -18.35 7.61
N ASP A 208 -2.69 -18.08 8.58
CA ASP A 208 -1.47 -18.83 8.86
C ASP A 208 -1.59 -19.53 10.21
N ARG A 209 -0.97 -20.70 10.33
CA ARG A 209 -0.87 -21.45 11.57
C ARG A 209 0.58 -21.74 11.88
N GLN A 210 0.96 -21.49 13.12
CA GLN A 210 2.26 -21.80 13.68
C GLN A 210 2.07 -22.76 14.86
N PRO A 211 2.46 -24.05 14.71
CA PRO A 211 2.43 -25.00 15.82
C PRO A 211 3.35 -24.58 16.97
N PRO A 212 3.09 -25.06 18.20
CA PRO A 212 3.98 -24.81 19.34
C PRO A 212 5.42 -25.23 19.04
N GLY A 213 6.39 -24.36 19.38
CA GLY A 213 7.82 -24.62 19.16
C GLY A 213 8.36 -24.33 17.76
N VAL A 214 7.51 -24.00 16.79
CA VAL A 214 7.94 -23.50 15.47
C VAL A 214 8.22 -22.00 15.58
N PRO A 215 9.31 -21.45 15.01
CA PRO A 215 9.55 -20.00 15.02
C PRO A 215 8.64 -19.22 14.07
N HIS A 216 8.49 -17.91 14.30
CA HIS A 216 7.52 -17.05 13.59
C HIS A 216 7.76 -16.90 12.08
N ASP A 217 8.98 -17.11 11.59
CA ASP A 217 9.33 -17.05 10.17
C ASP A 217 8.90 -18.29 9.38
N ARG A 218 8.34 -19.29 10.06
CA ARG A 218 7.95 -20.60 9.48
C ARG A 218 6.49 -20.96 9.76
N ALA A 219 5.59 -19.97 9.81
CA ALA A 219 4.17 -20.25 9.88
C ALA A 219 3.70 -20.90 8.56
N ASP A 220 2.88 -21.95 8.67
CA ASP A 220 2.31 -22.63 7.52
C ASP A 220 1.02 -21.94 7.08
N ARG A 221 0.85 -21.77 5.76
CA ARG A 221 -0.42 -21.29 5.20
C ARG A 221 -1.52 -22.30 5.51
N LEU A 222 -2.69 -21.80 5.94
CA LEU A 222 -3.90 -22.59 6.21
C LEU A 222 -5.01 -22.30 5.21
N LEU A 223 -5.34 -21.03 4.95
CA LEU A 223 -6.39 -20.64 4.00
C LEU A 223 -5.98 -19.37 3.26
N ASP A 224 -6.32 -19.29 1.98
CA ASP A 224 -6.38 -18.04 1.20
C ASP A 224 -7.82 -17.79 0.75
N LEU A 225 -8.29 -16.56 0.93
CA LEU A 225 -9.59 -16.07 0.51
C LEU A 225 -9.37 -14.86 -0.40
N TYR A 226 -9.85 -14.94 -1.63
CA TYR A 226 -9.74 -13.86 -2.59
C TYR A 226 -11.08 -13.15 -2.75
N GLY A 227 -11.03 -11.83 -2.95
CA GLY A 227 -12.24 -11.03 -3.25
C GLY A 227 -13.01 -11.57 -4.46
N SER A 228 -12.34 -12.20 -5.42
CA SER A 228 -12.97 -12.87 -6.57
C SER A 228 -13.90 -14.04 -6.22
N GLY A 229 -13.89 -14.50 -4.97
CA GLY A 229 -14.60 -15.69 -4.51
C GLY A 229 -13.78 -16.97 -4.54
N GLU A 230 -12.56 -16.94 -5.12
CA GLU A 230 -11.64 -18.07 -5.05
C GLU A 230 -11.20 -18.32 -3.60
N ARG A 231 -11.14 -19.60 -3.23
CA ARG A 231 -10.71 -20.05 -1.90
C ARG A 231 -9.72 -21.20 -2.05
N ARG A 232 -8.61 -21.12 -1.33
CA ARG A 232 -7.61 -22.19 -1.30
C ARG A 232 -7.37 -22.62 0.13
N ALA A 233 -7.30 -23.93 0.34
CA ALA A 233 -7.06 -24.51 1.65
C ALA A 233 -5.77 -25.32 1.63
N TYR A 234 -4.96 -25.09 2.65
CA TYR A 234 -3.61 -25.58 2.82
C TYR A 234 -3.50 -26.32 4.16
N GLY A 235 -2.35 -26.92 4.41
CA GLY A 235 -2.09 -27.64 5.65
C GLY A 235 -2.67 -29.07 5.67
N PRO A 236 -2.62 -29.73 6.84
CA PRO A 236 -2.93 -31.13 6.94
C PRO A 236 -4.44 -31.42 6.83
N LEU A 237 -4.77 -32.55 6.20
CA LEU A 237 -6.15 -32.97 5.94
C LEU A 237 -7.02 -32.99 7.21
N PHE A 238 -6.46 -33.42 8.35
CA PHE A 238 -7.20 -33.52 9.62
C PHE A 238 -7.72 -32.18 10.15
N LEU A 239 -7.06 -31.07 9.81
CA LEU A 239 -7.46 -29.72 10.21
C LEU A 239 -8.31 -29.06 9.11
N ARG A 240 -7.96 -29.30 7.84
CA ARG A 240 -8.57 -28.66 6.68
C ARG A 240 -10.10 -28.84 6.62
N ASP A 241 -10.59 -30.02 7.01
CA ASP A 241 -12.01 -30.35 6.94
C ASP A 241 -12.82 -29.78 8.13
N ARG A 242 -12.13 -29.30 9.18
CA ARG A 242 -12.71 -28.71 10.40
C ARG A 242 -12.65 -27.19 10.43
N VAL A 243 -11.90 -26.57 9.51
CA VAL A 243 -11.74 -25.11 9.43
C VAL A 243 -12.66 -24.49 8.39
N ALA A 244 -13.30 -23.39 8.74
CA ALA A 244 -14.20 -22.68 7.84
C ALA A 244 -14.21 -21.16 8.08
N VAL A 245 -14.48 -20.42 7.02
CA VAL A 245 -14.78 -18.98 7.05
C VAL A 245 -16.09 -18.75 6.30
N GLY A 246 -16.89 -17.78 6.74
CA GLY A 246 -18.20 -17.46 6.14
C GLY A 246 -18.13 -17.27 4.61
N ALA A 247 -19.17 -17.68 3.88
CA ALA A 247 -19.22 -17.61 2.42
C ALA A 247 -19.17 -16.15 1.90
N ASP A 248 -19.86 -15.28 2.63
CA ASP A 248 -20.05 -13.83 2.44
C ASP A 248 -19.09 -13.00 3.30
N ALA A 249 -17.85 -13.48 3.45
CA ALA A 249 -16.83 -12.84 4.28
C ALA A 249 -16.50 -11.42 3.80
N PHE A 250 -16.29 -11.23 2.49
CA PHE A 250 -15.98 -9.93 1.91
C PHE A 250 -17.16 -8.95 1.94
N GLU A 251 -18.40 -9.43 1.80
CA GLU A 251 -19.60 -8.56 1.86
C GLU A 251 -19.79 -7.95 3.25
N ARG A 252 -19.39 -8.66 4.31
CA ARG A 252 -19.50 -8.19 5.70
C ARG A 252 -18.19 -7.69 6.30
N GLY A 253 -17.07 -7.87 5.61
CA GLY A 253 -15.73 -7.69 6.19
C GLY A 253 -15.46 -8.63 7.37
N ASP A 254 -16.03 -9.84 7.38
CA ASP A 254 -15.89 -10.83 8.45
C ASP A 254 -15.20 -12.11 7.97
N PHE A 255 -13.93 -12.23 8.31
CA PHE A 255 -13.01 -13.31 7.94
C PHE A 255 -12.68 -14.22 9.12
N SER A 256 -13.55 -14.25 10.14
CA SER A 256 -13.32 -15.03 11.36
C SER A 256 -13.15 -16.53 11.06
N LEU A 257 -12.07 -17.12 11.56
CA LEU A 257 -11.79 -18.55 11.41
C LEU A 257 -12.61 -19.34 12.42
N ARG A 258 -13.34 -20.34 11.93
CA ARG A 258 -14.07 -21.29 12.76
C ARG A 258 -13.34 -22.63 12.71
N ILE A 259 -13.16 -23.25 13.87
CA ILE A 259 -12.57 -24.59 14.00
C ILE A 259 -13.54 -25.46 14.80
N GLU A 260 -14.06 -26.53 14.20
CA GLU A 260 -15.06 -27.40 14.82
C GLU A 260 -15.01 -28.85 14.29
N PRO A 261 -15.02 -29.87 15.18
CA PRO A 261 -14.79 -29.77 16.63
C PRO A 261 -13.34 -29.40 16.94
N LEU A 262 -13.05 -28.75 18.06
CA LEU A 262 -11.67 -28.40 18.45
C LEU A 262 -10.90 -29.59 19.05
N GLU A 263 -9.65 -29.80 18.65
CA GLU A 263 -8.77 -30.87 19.16
C GLU A 263 -7.53 -30.29 19.84
N VAL A 264 -6.93 -31.02 20.79
CA VAL A 264 -5.71 -30.58 21.51
C VAL A 264 -4.55 -30.31 20.54
N ALA A 265 -4.46 -31.10 19.45
CA ALA A 265 -3.46 -30.92 18.40
C ALA A 265 -3.61 -29.60 17.60
N ASP A 266 -4.75 -28.91 17.72
CA ASP A 266 -5.00 -27.63 17.07
C ASP A 266 -4.35 -26.46 17.81
N GLU A 267 -3.86 -26.67 19.03
CA GLU A 267 -3.10 -25.69 19.80
C GLU A 267 -2.00 -25.05 18.94
N GLY A 268 -1.80 -23.74 19.11
CA GLY A 268 -0.80 -22.99 18.36
C GLY A 268 -1.17 -21.53 18.17
N THR A 269 -0.35 -20.84 17.38
CA THR A 269 -0.58 -19.44 17.04
C THR A 269 -1.20 -19.34 15.65
N TYR A 270 -2.35 -18.69 15.55
CA TYR A 270 -3.06 -18.43 14.30
C TYR A 270 -2.94 -16.95 13.95
N SER A 271 -2.62 -16.65 12.70
CA SER A 271 -2.49 -15.27 12.23
C SER A 271 -3.44 -15.04 11.05
N CYS A 272 -4.32 -14.06 11.19
CA CYS A 272 -5.14 -13.53 10.10
C CYS A 272 -4.42 -12.33 9.50
N HIS A 273 -4.17 -12.36 8.20
CA HIS A 273 -3.58 -11.24 7.48
C HIS A 273 -4.57 -10.74 6.44
N LEU A 274 -4.75 -9.42 6.39
CA LEU A 274 -5.66 -8.77 5.46
C LEU A 274 -4.86 -7.83 4.59
N HIS A 275 -4.93 -8.07 3.29
CA HIS A 275 -4.20 -7.34 2.28
C HIS A 275 -5.19 -6.70 1.31
N HIS A 276 -5.17 -5.37 1.27
CA HIS A 276 -5.91 -4.60 0.28
C HIS A 276 -4.90 -3.87 -0.61
N HIS A 277 -4.52 -4.46 -1.74
CA HIS A 277 -3.46 -3.91 -2.58
C HIS A 277 -3.77 -2.50 -3.08
N TYR A 278 -5.01 -2.25 -3.54
CA TYR A 278 -5.41 -0.91 -4.02
C TYR A 278 -5.31 0.17 -2.93
N CYS A 279 -5.93 -0.04 -1.76
CA CYS A 279 -5.87 0.89 -0.63
C CYS A 279 -4.55 0.88 0.16
N GLY A 280 -3.59 -0.01 -0.16
CA GLY A 280 -2.35 -0.18 0.58
C GLY A 280 -2.54 -0.69 2.02
N LEU A 281 -3.61 -1.44 2.28
CA LEU A 281 -3.90 -1.96 3.62
C LEU A 281 -3.12 -3.25 3.89
N HIS A 282 -2.42 -3.29 5.02
CA HIS A 282 -1.78 -4.49 5.53
C HIS A 282 -2.01 -4.62 7.05
N GLU A 283 -3.00 -5.43 7.42
CA GLU A 283 -3.34 -5.72 8.82
C GLU A 283 -3.01 -7.17 9.19
N ARG A 284 -2.53 -7.39 10.41
CA ARG A 284 -2.34 -8.72 11.00
C ARG A 284 -3.01 -8.82 12.36
N ARG A 285 -3.77 -9.90 12.60
CA ARG A 285 -4.34 -10.25 13.91
C ARG A 285 -3.82 -11.61 14.33
N VAL A 286 -3.28 -11.71 15.54
CA VAL A 286 -2.62 -12.91 16.07
C VAL A 286 -3.44 -13.49 17.23
N PHE A 287 -3.62 -14.80 17.23
CA PHE A 287 -4.37 -15.55 18.24
C PHE A 287 -3.51 -16.70 18.76
N HIS A 288 -3.15 -16.67 20.04
CA HIS A 288 -2.53 -17.80 20.73
C HIS A 288 -3.64 -18.69 21.28
N LEU A 289 -3.95 -19.75 20.55
CA LEU A 289 -4.99 -20.71 20.89
C LEU A 289 -4.43 -21.77 21.82
N THR A 290 -5.06 -21.93 22.99
CA THR A 290 -4.86 -23.04 23.92
C THR A 290 -6.12 -23.90 23.98
N VAL A 291 -5.95 -25.21 24.09
CA VAL A 291 -7.07 -26.16 24.13
C VAL A 291 -7.07 -26.89 25.47
N ALA A 292 -8.07 -26.62 26.29
CA ALA A 292 -8.24 -27.31 27.57
C ALA A 292 -8.81 -28.71 27.35
N GLU A 293 -8.21 -29.71 27.98
CA GLU A 293 -8.77 -31.06 28.01
C GLU A 293 -10.15 -31.06 28.68
N PRO A 294 -11.10 -31.91 28.24
CA PRO A 294 -12.39 -32.02 28.91
C PRO A 294 -12.17 -32.42 30.37
N HIS A 295 -12.75 -31.68 31.31
CA HIS A 295 -12.76 -32.09 32.71
C HIS A 295 -13.44 -33.47 32.79
N ALA A 296 -12.66 -34.52 33.07
CA ALA A 296 -13.22 -35.82 33.39
C ALA A 296 -14.05 -35.66 34.67
N GLU A 297 -15.38 -35.78 34.55
CA GLU A 297 -16.26 -35.83 35.70
C GLU A 297 -15.84 -37.04 36.55
N PRO A 298 -15.43 -36.86 37.82
CA PRO A 298 -15.05 -37.99 38.64
C PRO A 298 -16.24 -38.94 38.74
N PRO A 299 -16.03 -40.26 38.60
CA PRO A 299 -17.13 -41.22 38.63
C PRO A 299 -17.95 -41.03 39.91
N PRO A 300 -19.29 -41.12 39.83
CA PRO A 300 -20.15 -40.90 40.99
C PRO A 300 -19.72 -41.84 42.11
N ARG A 301 -19.37 -41.28 43.27
CA ARG A 301 -19.06 -42.04 44.47
C ARG A 301 -20.26 -42.92 44.80
N GLY A 302 -20.12 -44.22 44.55
CA GLY A 302 -21.11 -45.21 44.98
C GLY A 302 -21.35 -45.09 46.48
N SER A 303 -22.62 -45.07 46.88
CA SER A 303 -23.02 -45.11 48.29
C SER A 303 -22.47 -46.36 49.00
N PRO A 304 -22.15 -46.29 50.31
CA PRO A 304 -21.50 -47.39 51.01
C PRO A 304 -22.48 -48.54 51.25
N GLY A 305 -22.39 -49.58 50.42
CA GLY A 305 -22.97 -50.88 50.67
C GLY A 305 -22.12 -51.67 51.67
N ASN A 306 -22.68 -51.90 52.85
CA ASN A 306 -22.17 -52.79 53.88
C ASN A 306 -22.10 -54.23 53.36
N GLY A 307 -20.92 -54.86 53.42
CA GLY A 307 -20.75 -56.24 52.95
C GLY A 307 -19.31 -56.73 53.03
N SER A 308 -18.97 -57.33 54.15
CA SER A 308 -17.71 -58.01 54.45
C SER A 308 -17.47 -59.25 53.57
N SER A 309 -16.27 -59.36 52.96
CA SER A 309 -15.56 -60.65 52.84
C SER A 309 -14.14 -60.45 52.30
N HIS A 310 -13.19 -61.06 53.00
CA HIS A 310 -11.74 -61.11 52.77
C HIS A 310 -11.34 -61.65 51.39
N SER A 311 -10.26 -61.09 50.80
CA SER A 311 -9.00 -61.81 50.48
C SER A 311 -8.07 -61.06 49.51
N GLY A 312 -6.87 -60.70 50.00
CA GLY A 312 -5.56 -60.73 49.33
C GLY A 312 -5.33 -60.16 47.92
N ALA A 313 -4.61 -59.02 47.85
CA ALA A 313 -3.38 -58.82 47.04
C ALA A 313 -2.81 -57.40 47.32
N PRO A 314 -1.48 -57.19 47.43
CA PRO A 314 -0.91 -55.85 47.53
C PRO A 314 -1.00 -55.13 46.18
N GLY A 315 -1.40 -53.86 46.19
CA GLY A 315 -1.50 -53.02 45.00
C GLY A 315 -0.13 -52.71 44.37
N PRO A 316 -0.05 -52.51 43.04
CA PRO A 316 1.19 -52.14 42.37
C PRO A 316 1.58 -50.69 42.72
N ASP A 317 2.86 -50.53 43.02
CA ASP A 317 3.57 -49.29 43.36
C ASP A 317 3.46 -48.22 42.23
N PRO A 318 3.10 -46.95 42.50
CA PRO A 318 2.85 -45.94 41.47
C PRO A 318 4.10 -45.20 40.96
N THR A 319 5.31 -45.75 41.12
CA THR A 319 6.55 -45.02 40.79
C THR A 319 7.24 -45.41 39.47
N LEU A 320 6.64 -46.28 38.65
CA LEU A 320 7.16 -46.59 37.31
C LEU A 320 6.52 -45.70 36.23
N ALA A 321 6.98 -44.45 36.18
CA ALA A 321 6.84 -43.61 34.99
C ALA A 321 7.61 -44.27 33.82
N ARG A 322 6.89 -45.01 32.98
CA ARG A 322 7.44 -45.55 31.73
C ARG A 322 7.50 -44.42 30.70
N GLY A 323 8.55 -43.62 30.80
CA GLY A 323 8.93 -42.67 29.77
C GLY A 323 9.23 -43.42 28.48
N HIS A 324 8.38 -43.28 27.47
CA HIS A 324 8.72 -43.62 26.10
C HIS A 324 9.71 -42.58 25.59
N ASN A 325 11.00 -42.85 25.76
CA ASN A 325 12.08 -42.07 25.15
C ASN A 325 12.02 -42.20 23.63
N VAL A 326 11.32 -41.29 22.97
CA VAL A 326 11.50 -41.04 21.53
C VAL A 326 12.79 -40.22 21.39
N ILE A 327 13.89 -40.90 21.06
CA ILE A 327 15.13 -40.23 20.68
C ILE A 327 14.91 -39.68 19.26
N ASN A 328 14.53 -38.39 19.17
CA ASN A 328 14.66 -37.65 17.92
C ASN A 328 16.16 -37.51 17.63
N VAL A 329 16.68 -38.38 16.77
CA VAL A 329 18.01 -38.21 16.17
C VAL A 329 17.90 -37.06 15.17
N ILE A 330 18.10 -35.84 15.65
CA ILE A 330 18.36 -34.68 14.78
C ILE A 330 19.79 -34.86 14.29
N VAL A 331 19.94 -35.27 13.03
CA VAL A 331 21.20 -35.15 12.30
C VAL A 331 21.38 -33.65 11.99
N PRO A 332 22.38 -32.94 12.57
CA PRO A 332 22.57 -31.53 12.30
C PRO A 332 23.29 -31.39 10.95
N GLU A 333 22.53 -31.31 9.87
CA GLU A 333 23.04 -31.02 8.51
C GLU A 333 23.36 -29.52 8.28
N SER A 334 23.23 -28.68 9.31
CA SER A 334 23.32 -27.22 9.17
C SER A 334 24.74 -26.64 9.20
N ARG A 335 25.77 -27.42 9.50
CA ARG A 335 27.15 -26.89 9.51
C ARG A 335 27.75 -26.73 8.11
N ALA A 336 27.25 -27.45 7.09
CA ALA A 336 27.82 -27.35 5.74
C ALA A 336 27.45 -26.04 5.02
N HIS A 337 26.23 -25.53 5.22
CA HIS A 337 25.74 -24.34 4.48
C HIS A 337 26.37 -23.02 4.93
N PHE A 338 26.72 -22.88 6.22
CA PHE A 338 27.37 -21.67 6.72
C PHE A 338 28.81 -21.51 6.17
N PHE A 339 29.60 -22.59 6.17
CA PHE A 339 30.94 -22.56 5.60
C PHE A 339 30.93 -22.37 4.08
N GLN A 340 29.89 -22.86 3.39
CA GLN A 340 29.74 -22.69 1.95
C GLN A 340 29.36 -21.25 1.57
N GLN A 341 28.46 -20.60 2.33
CA GLN A 341 28.13 -19.18 2.13
C GLN A 341 29.29 -18.26 2.50
N LEU A 342 29.98 -18.52 3.61
CA LEU A 342 31.17 -17.75 3.99
C LEU A 342 32.30 -17.91 2.97
N GLY A 343 32.48 -19.13 2.43
CA GLY A 343 33.42 -19.40 1.34
C GLY A 343 33.08 -18.64 0.06
N TYR A 344 31.80 -18.53 -0.29
CA TYR A 344 31.35 -17.78 -1.47
C TYR A 344 31.59 -16.27 -1.31
N VAL A 345 31.32 -15.73 -0.13
CA VAL A 345 31.58 -14.31 0.17
C VAL A 345 33.08 -14.01 0.17
N LEU A 346 33.90 -14.87 0.78
CA LEU A 346 35.35 -14.72 0.76
C LEU A 346 35.92 -14.84 -0.67
N ALA A 347 35.42 -15.78 -1.47
CA ALA A 347 35.87 -15.97 -2.85
C ALA A 347 35.50 -14.76 -3.75
N THR A 348 34.30 -14.22 -3.62
CA THR A 348 33.87 -13.04 -4.39
C THR A 348 34.66 -11.80 -4.00
N LEU A 349 34.96 -11.62 -2.70
CA LEU A 349 35.76 -10.51 -2.20
C LEU A 349 37.22 -10.60 -2.66
N LEU A 350 37.79 -11.80 -2.68
CA LEU A 350 39.15 -12.06 -3.18
C LEU A 350 39.25 -11.82 -4.70
N LEU A 351 38.24 -12.23 -5.47
CA LEU A 351 38.14 -11.95 -6.90
C LEU A 351 38.08 -10.43 -7.17
N PHE A 352 37.31 -9.69 -6.38
CA PHE A 352 37.22 -8.23 -6.50
C PHE A 352 38.56 -7.55 -6.22
N ILE A 353 39.28 -7.97 -5.18
CA ILE A 353 40.63 -7.46 -4.87
C ILE A 353 41.59 -7.73 -6.03
N LEU A 354 41.59 -8.95 -6.59
CA LEU A 354 42.45 -9.29 -7.73
C LEU A 354 42.14 -8.42 -8.95
N LEU A 355 40.86 -8.20 -9.28
CA LEU A 355 40.47 -7.30 -10.36
C LEU A 355 40.97 -5.87 -10.10
N LEU A 356 40.84 -5.37 -8.87
CA LEU A 356 41.33 -4.05 -8.49
C LEU A 356 42.86 -3.93 -8.63
N VAL A 357 43.59 -4.96 -8.24
CA VAL A 357 45.05 -5.04 -8.44
C VAL A 357 45.40 -5.07 -9.92
N THR A 358 44.68 -5.83 -10.75
CA THR A 358 44.94 -5.85 -12.21
C THR A 358 44.68 -4.48 -12.85
N VAL A 359 43.62 -3.78 -12.45
CA VAL A 359 43.33 -2.42 -12.91
C VAL A 359 44.43 -1.45 -12.47
N LEU A 360 44.89 -1.53 -11.23
CA LEU A 360 45.99 -0.70 -10.72
C LEU A 360 47.32 -0.99 -11.43
N LEU A 361 47.62 -2.26 -11.70
CA LEU A 361 48.80 -2.65 -12.47
C LEU A 361 48.70 -2.22 -13.94
N ALA A 362 47.52 -2.31 -14.56
CA ALA A 362 47.27 -1.81 -15.91
C ALA A 362 47.36 -0.28 -15.97
N ALA A 363 46.88 0.43 -14.95
CA ALA A 363 47.00 1.88 -14.83
C ALA A 363 48.46 2.31 -14.60
N ARG A 364 49.24 1.54 -13.81
CA ARG A 364 50.68 1.76 -13.63
C ARG A 364 51.48 1.45 -14.89
N ARG A 365 51.16 0.38 -15.63
CA ARG A 365 51.78 0.07 -16.93
C ARG A 365 51.44 1.12 -17.98
N ARG A 366 50.22 1.66 -18.00
CA ARG A 366 49.85 2.78 -18.89
C ARG A 366 50.51 4.10 -18.52
N ARG A 367 50.95 4.29 -17.26
CA ARG A 367 51.74 5.45 -16.83
C ARG A 367 53.25 5.30 -17.04
N GLY A 368 53.76 4.10 -17.30
CA GLY A 368 55.20 3.83 -17.48
C GLY A 368 55.68 3.71 -18.92
N GLY A 369 54.86 4.10 -19.91
CA GLY A 369 55.12 3.85 -21.33
C GLY A 369 55.01 5.07 -22.25
N TYR A 370 55.33 6.28 -21.79
CA TYR A 370 55.45 7.46 -22.65
C TYR A 370 56.61 8.35 -22.18
N GLU A 371 57.82 7.98 -22.56
CA GLU A 371 58.95 8.91 -22.73
C GLU A 371 59.57 8.67 -24.11
N TYR A 372 59.92 9.78 -24.77
CA TYR A 372 60.58 9.94 -26.09
C TYR A 372 59.63 9.92 -27.33
N SER A 373 59.60 10.89 -28.25
CA SER A 373 60.43 12.07 -28.51
C SER A 373 59.65 13.20 -29.21
N ASP A 374 60.22 14.38 -29.03
CA ASP A 374 59.93 15.71 -29.55
C ASP A 374 60.38 15.88 -31.02
N GLN A 375 59.54 16.48 -31.88
CA GLN A 375 59.85 17.67 -32.70
C GLN A 375 59.00 17.84 -33.98
N LYS A 376 58.65 19.12 -34.18
CA LYS A 376 58.54 19.88 -35.45
C LYS A 376 57.26 19.84 -36.30
N SER A 377 56.54 20.96 -36.16
CA SER A 377 56.22 21.96 -37.20
C SER A 377 55.49 21.53 -38.48
N GLY A 378 54.41 22.26 -38.78
CA GLY A 378 54.08 22.61 -40.17
C GLY A 378 52.60 22.54 -40.54
N ASN A 379 51.90 23.65 -40.34
CA ASN A 379 51.09 24.39 -41.32
C ASN A 379 50.15 23.69 -42.34
N SER A 380 49.08 24.43 -42.65
CA SER A 380 48.13 24.33 -43.79
C SER A 380 47.02 23.27 -43.66
N LYS A 381 45.72 23.46 -44.01
CA LYS A 381 44.85 24.38 -44.80
C LYS A 381 44.11 23.51 -45.83
N GLY A 382 42.77 23.61 -45.87
CA GLY A 382 41.91 23.07 -46.93
C GLY A 382 41.27 21.72 -46.59
N LYS A 383 39.93 21.60 -46.63
CA LYS A 383 39.10 21.20 -47.80
C LYS A 383 39.19 19.67 -48.04
N ASP A 384 38.16 18.87 -48.30
CA ASP A 384 36.78 18.98 -48.78
C ASP A 384 36.04 17.68 -48.29
N VAL A 385 34.77 17.70 -47.86
CA VAL A 385 33.51 17.38 -48.60
C VAL A 385 33.33 15.91 -49.06
N ASN A 386 32.26 15.27 -48.50
CA ASN A 386 31.32 14.25 -49.03
C ASN A 386 31.81 12.84 -49.44
N LEU A 387 31.19 11.75 -48.97
CA LEU A 387 29.86 11.14 -49.25
C LEU A 387 29.94 10.08 -50.37
N ALA A 388 29.72 8.81 -50.02
CA ALA A 388 29.09 7.74 -50.82
C ALA A 388 29.15 6.44 -49.99
N GLU A 389 28.07 5.83 -49.52
CA GLU A 389 27.02 5.04 -50.21
C GLU A 389 27.38 3.57 -50.53
N PHE A 390 26.50 2.67 -50.04
CA PHE A 390 26.07 1.35 -50.56
C PHE A 390 27.09 0.19 -50.66
N ALA A 391 26.77 -1.11 -50.50
CA ALA A 391 25.52 -1.89 -50.48
C ALA A 391 25.77 -3.25 -49.75
N VAL A 392 24.81 -3.80 -48.99
CA VAL A 392 23.95 -4.98 -49.31
C VAL A 392 24.61 -6.37 -49.30
N ALA A 393 24.07 -7.27 -48.46
CA ALA A 393 23.86 -8.69 -48.78
C ALA A 393 22.72 -9.27 -47.89
N ALA A 394 21.89 -10.13 -48.48
CA ALA A 394 20.58 -10.58 -48.01
C ALA A 394 20.54 -12.09 -47.65
N GLY A 395 19.41 -12.53 -47.06
CA GLY A 395 18.96 -13.93 -46.91
C GLY A 395 19.09 -14.46 -45.47
N ASP A 396 18.12 -15.09 -44.81
CA ASP A 396 16.94 -15.82 -45.29
C ASP A 396 15.84 -15.93 -44.20
N GLN A 397 14.63 -16.26 -44.65
CA GLN A 397 13.35 -16.20 -43.92
C GLN A 397 12.84 -17.61 -43.53
N MET A 398 12.14 -17.75 -42.40
CA MET A 398 11.19 -18.84 -42.18
C MET A 398 9.95 -18.37 -41.41
N LEU A 399 8.77 -18.73 -41.95
CA LEU A 399 7.40 -18.33 -41.62
C LEU A 399 6.68 -19.38 -40.76
N TYR A 400 5.77 -18.94 -39.89
CA TYR A 400 4.46 -19.52 -39.51
C TYR A 400 3.84 -18.58 -38.46
N GLY A 401 2.58 -18.16 -38.42
CA GLY A 401 1.36 -18.30 -39.21
C GLY A 401 0.30 -17.51 -38.41
N SER A 402 -0.37 -16.55 -39.06
CA SER A 402 -1.36 -15.65 -38.43
C SER A 402 -2.76 -16.24 -38.59
N GLU A 403 -3.48 -16.44 -37.48
CA GLU A 403 -4.92 -16.72 -37.50
C GLU A 403 -5.69 -15.44 -37.13
N ASP A 404 -6.44 -14.94 -38.11
CA ASP A 404 -7.46 -13.90 -37.95
C ASP A 404 -8.65 -14.46 -37.17
N ILE A 405 -8.98 -13.86 -36.02
CA ILE A 405 -10.27 -14.05 -35.34
C ILE A 405 -11.07 -12.76 -35.52
N GLN A 406 -11.98 -12.80 -36.48
CA GLN A 406 -13.02 -11.81 -36.71
C GLN A 406 -14.12 -11.99 -35.66
N LEU A 407 -14.26 -11.06 -34.71
CA LEU A 407 -15.38 -11.02 -33.77
C LEU A 407 -16.26 -9.80 -34.07
N ASP A 408 -17.40 -10.06 -34.72
CA ASP A 408 -18.56 -9.18 -34.78
C ASP A 408 -19.11 -8.99 -33.35
N TYR A 409 -18.95 -7.80 -32.76
CA TYR A 409 -19.81 -7.37 -31.66
C TYR A 409 -20.51 -6.06 -32.01
N LYS A 410 -21.82 -6.19 -32.19
CA LYS A 410 -22.77 -5.14 -32.57
C LYS A 410 -22.85 -4.05 -31.50
N ASN A 411 -22.84 -2.80 -32.00
CA ASN A 411 -23.22 -1.56 -31.33
C ASN A 411 -24.45 -1.68 -30.41
N ASN A 412 -24.26 -1.46 -29.11
CA ASN A 412 -25.35 -1.17 -28.16
C ASN A 412 -25.16 0.16 -27.39
N ILE A 413 -24.12 0.94 -27.69
CA ILE A 413 -23.82 2.20 -26.98
C ILE A 413 -24.74 3.36 -27.42
N LEU A 414 -25.45 3.24 -28.55
CA LEU A 414 -26.33 4.31 -29.05
C LEU A 414 -27.79 4.20 -28.56
N LYS A 415 -28.17 3.15 -27.83
CA LYS A 415 -29.55 2.99 -27.34
C LYS A 415 -29.80 3.66 -25.98
N GLU A 416 -28.78 3.78 -25.12
CA GLU A 416 -28.90 4.45 -23.81
C GLU A 416 -29.05 5.97 -23.92
N ARG A 417 -28.54 6.61 -24.98
CA ARG A 417 -28.62 8.07 -25.15
C ARG A 417 -29.98 8.56 -25.64
N ALA A 418 -30.81 7.68 -26.21
CA ALA A 418 -32.13 8.02 -26.71
C ALA A 418 -33.21 7.94 -25.61
N GLU A 419 -33.04 7.05 -24.63
CA GLU A 419 -34.04 6.85 -23.55
C GLU A 419 -33.95 7.92 -22.43
N LEU A 420 -32.79 8.59 -22.27
CA LEU A 420 -32.63 9.73 -21.35
C LEU A 420 -33.20 11.06 -21.88
N ALA A 421 -33.49 11.16 -23.19
CA ALA A 421 -33.99 12.40 -23.79
C ALA A 421 -35.51 12.59 -23.66
N HIS A 422 -36.26 11.57 -23.20
CA HIS A 422 -37.73 11.57 -23.20
C HIS A 422 -38.33 11.21 -21.83
N SER A 423 -38.08 12.05 -20.82
CA SER A 423 -39.00 12.20 -19.68
C SER A 423 -38.68 13.47 -18.86
N PRO A 424 -39.52 14.51 -18.90
CA PRO A 424 -39.41 15.65 -18.00
C PRO A 424 -40.28 15.38 -16.76
N LEU A 425 -39.67 15.11 -15.60
CA LEU A 425 -40.34 15.18 -14.31
C LEU A 425 -39.48 15.89 -13.25
N PRO A 426 -40.10 16.65 -12.32
CA PRO A 426 -39.49 17.83 -11.71
C PRO A 426 -38.56 17.49 -10.55
N ALA A 427 -37.54 18.32 -10.38
CA ALA A 427 -36.57 18.25 -9.29
C ALA A 427 -37.25 18.35 -7.92
N LYS A 428 -37.25 17.24 -7.16
CA LYS A 428 -37.42 17.27 -5.71
C LYS A 428 -36.04 17.40 -5.06
N TYR A 429 -35.82 18.54 -4.41
CA TYR A 429 -34.74 18.72 -3.43
C TYR A 429 -34.85 17.63 -2.36
N ILE A 430 -33.87 16.73 -2.30
CA ILE A 430 -33.66 15.82 -1.17
C ILE A 430 -32.41 16.32 -0.46
N ASP A 431 -32.65 16.93 0.70
CA ASP A 431 -31.64 17.33 1.67
C ASP A 431 -31.21 16.08 2.46
N LEU A 432 -30.04 15.52 2.11
CA LEU A 432 -29.50 14.30 2.72
C LEU A 432 -28.85 14.52 4.09
N ASP A 433 -28.84 15.75 4.61
CA ASP A 433 -28.15 16.09 5.87
C ASP A 433 -28.97 15.75 7.13
N LYS A 434 -30.21 15.26 6.99
CA LYS A 434 -31.07 14.84 8.12
C LYS A 434 -30.98 13.35 8.50
N GLY A 435 -30.26 12.53 7.75
CA GLY A 435 -30.17 11.08 7.99
C GLY A 435 -29.20 10.65 9.09
N PHE A 436 -28.12 11.40 9.34
CA PHE A 436 -26.97 10.88 10.08
C PHE A 436 -26.79 11.43 11.52
N ARG A 437 -27.75 12.20 12.04
CA ARG A 437 -27.70 12.71 13.43
C ARG A 437 -28.53 11.91 14.45
N LYS A 438 -28.99 10.70 14.11
CA LYS A 438 -29.78 9.86 15.01
C LYS A 438 -29.21 8.46 15.19
N GLU A 439 -27.91 8.31 15.39
CA GLU A 439 -27.34 7.08 15.93
C GLU A 439 -25.98 7.42 16.53
N ASN A 440 -26.01 7.89 17.78
CA ASN A 440 -24.93 7.83 18.79
C ASN A 440 -25.33 8.66 20.02
N CYS A 441 -26.47 8.30 20.62
CA CYS A 441 -26.81 8.64 22.00
C CYS A 441 -27.75 7.56 22.53
N LYS A 442 -27.17 6.46 22.99
CA LYS A 442 -27.56 5.70 24.19
C LYS A 442 -26.52 4.63 24.48
#